data_AF-A0A2D5WBI9-F1
#
_entry.id   AF-A0A2D5WBI9-F1
#
_cell.length_a   1.000
_cell.length_b   1.000
_cell.length_c   1.000
_cell.angle_alpha   90.00
_cell.angle_beta   90.00
_cell.angle_gamma   90.00
#
_symmetry.space_group_name_H-M   'P 1'
#
loop_
_entity.id
_entity.type
_entity.pdbx_description
1 polymer ?
#
loop_
_entity_poly.entity_id
_entity_poly.type
_entity_poly.pdbx_seq_one_letter_code
_entity_poly.pdbx_strand_id
1 'polypeptide(L)'
;MTNKDLEVRCPCCDTSITVDPLTGRILRAVEPDQRDETGKPVVDGERWDRVSEGVAERPAKAEDKLEAGLRREANRERSLDDLFQKAKDKVKRRGEGELPGDPQQ
;
A
#
# COMPACT_ATOMS: atom_id res chain seq x y z
N MET A 1 20.40 -20.54 -13.24
CA MET A 1 20.87 -19.31 -13.90
C MET A 1 20.64 -18.17 -12.92
N THR A 2 21.70 -17.66 -12.28
CA THR A 2 21.64 -16.47 -11.43
C THR A 2 21.48 -15.25 -12.33
N ASN A 3 20.27 -14.71 -12.45
CA ASN A 3 20.03 -13.46 -13.14
C ASN A 3 20.75 -12.35 -12.37
N LYS A 4 21.87 -11.89 -12.94
CA LYS A 4 22.60 -10.72 -12.45
C LYS A 4 21.74 -9.49 -12.66
N ASP A 5 21.60 -8.67 -11.63
CA ASP A 5 20.92 -7.39 -11.70
C ASP A 5 21.49 -6.54 -12.86
N LEU A 6 20.62 -5.82 -13.57
CA LEU A 6 21.01 -4.98 -14.70
C LEU A 6 21.38 -3.58 -14.20
N GLU A 7 22.62 -3.16 -14.42
CA GLU A 7 23.07 -1.80 -14.11
C GLU A 7 23.02 -0.92 -15.36
N VAL A 8 22.20 0.13 -15.34
CA VAL A 8 21.95 1.05 -16.45
C VAL A 8 22.35 2.46 -16.02
N ARG A 9 22.98 3.25 -16.90
CA ARG A 9 23.25 4.67 -16.66
C ARG A 9 22.29 5.55 -17.46
N CYS A 10 21.71 6.59 -16.84
CA CYS A 10 20.94 7.57 -17.63
C CYS A 10 21.90 8.34 -18.54
N PRO A 11 21.65 8.40 -19.87
CA PRO A 11 22.42 9.26 -20.77
C PRO A 11 22.20 10.76 -20.52
N CYS A 12 21.21 11.11 -19.70
CA CYS A 12 20.78 12.48 -19.43
C CYS A 12 21.48 13.12 -18.22
N CYS A 13 21.78 12.32 -17.20
CA CYS A 13 22.23 12.81 -15.89
C CYS A 13 23.22 11.86 -15.20
N ASP A 14 23.72 10.84 -15.89
CA ASP A 14 24.70 9.84 -15.38
C ASP A 14 24.31 9.05 -14.12
N THR A 15 23.05 9.17 -13.69
CA THR A 15 22.46 8.36 -12.61
C THR A 15 22.58 6.87 -12.94
N SER A 16 23.14 6.07 -12.02
CA SER A 16 23.16 4.60 -12.15
C SER A 16 21.92 4.01 -11.53
N ILE A 17 21.25 3.15 -12.29
CA ILE A 17 20.01 2.50 -11.94
C ILE A 17 20.25 0.99 -11.99
N THR A 18 20.03 0.30 -10.88
CA THR A 18 20.04 -1.15 -10.79
C THR A 18 18.61 -1.65 -10.93
N VAL A 19 18.36 -2.50 -11.92
CA VAL A 19 17.04 -3.02 -12.29
C VAL A 19 17.04 -4.54 -12.20
N ASP A 20 15.99 -5.11 -11.61
CA ASP A 20 15.70 -6.54 -11.71
C ASP A 20 15.15 -6.84 -13.12
N PRO A 21 15.85 -7.63 -13.96
CA PRO A 21 15.43 -7.88 -15.33
C PRO A 21 14.14 -8.70 -15.44
N LEU A 22 13.76 -9.46 -14.42
CA LEU A 22 12.56 -10.31 -14.45
C LEU A 22 11.30 -9.49 -14.17
N THR A 23 11.37 -8.59 -13.19
CA THR A 23 10.21 -7.83 -12.72
C THR A 23 10.17 -6.40 -13.28
N GLY A 24 11.27 -5.93 -13.86
CA GLY A 24 11.44 -4.53 -14.29
C GLY A 24 11.48 -3.54 -13.13
N ARG A 25 11.61 -4.02 -11.88
CA ARG A 25 11.63 -3.15 -10.70
C ARG A 25 12.99 -2.51 -10.54
N ILE A 26 12.98 -1.22 -10.21
CA ILE A 26 14.17 -0.48 -9.83
C ILE A 26 14.53 -0.88 -8.39
N LEU A 27 15.68 -1.52 -8.24
CA LEU A 27 16.23 -1.91 -6.94
C LEU A 27 17.01 -0.76 -6.31
N ARG A 28 17.71 0.02 -7.14
CA ARG A 28 18.55 1.12 -6.67
C ARG A 28 18.67 2.19 -7.74
N ALA A 29 18.63 3.45 -7.33
CA ALA A 29 19.03 4.60 -8.14
C ALA A 29 20.05 5.41 -7.35
N VAL A 30 21.18 5.76 -7.97
CA VAL A 30 22.27 6.54 -7.37
C VAL A 30 22.62 7.67 -8.30
N GLU A 31 22.39 8.89 -7.84
CA GLU A 31 22.77 10.12 -8.53
C GLU A 31 24.30 10.33 -8.45
N PRO A 32 24.91 11.04 -9.42
CA PRO A 32 26.37 11.17 -9.51
C PRO A 32 26.99 11.89 -8.30
N ASP A 33 26.26 12.78 -7.64
CA ASP A 33 26.61 13.49 -6.40
C ASP A 33 26.60 12.59 -5.15
N GLN A 34 25.97 11.42 -5.23
CA GLN A 34 25.91 10.42 -4.17
C GLN A 34 26.95 9.31 -4.35
N ARG A 35 27.99 9.53 -5.15
CA ARG A 35 29.11 8.58 -5.36
C ARG A 35 30.40 9.08 -4.69
N ASP A 36 31.11 8.16 -4.05
CA ASP A 36 32.45 8.40 -3.51
C ASP A 36 33.52 8.38 -4.61
N GLU A 37 34.75 8.72 -4.25
CA GLU A 37 35.93 8.75 -5.12
C GLU A 37 36.24 7.40 -5.79
N THR A 38 35.71 6.31 -5.21
CA THR A 38 35.80 4.93 -5.71
C THR A 38 34.60 4.51 -6.55
N GLY A 39 33.68 5.43 -6.88
CA GLY A 39 32.49 5.18 -7.67
C GLY A 39 31.42 4.35 -6.96
N LYS A 40 31.59 4.11 -5.66
CA LYS A 40 30.59 3.44 -4.84
C LYS A 40 29.60 4.46 -4.30
N PRO A 41 28.33 4.07 -4.14
CA PRO A 41 27.34 4.93 -3.53
C PRO A 41 27.73 5.24 -2.09
N VAL A 42 27.79 6.54 -1.75
CA VAL A 42 27.96 7.02 -0.38
C VAL A 42 26.77 6.52 0.43
N VAL A 43 27.06 5.64 1.40
CA VAL A 43 26.03 5.16 2.33
C VAL A 43 25.94 6.19 3.44
N ASP A 44 24.92 7.03 3.36
CA ASP A 44 24.53 7.92 4.45
C ASP A 44 24.00 7.07 5.62
N GLY A 45 24.63 7.19 6.79
CA GLY A 45 24.26 6.45 8.00
C GLY A 45 22.82 6.73 8.43
N GLU A 46 22.37 7.98 8.29
CA GLU A 46 21.00 8.38 8.66
C GLU A 46 19.94 7.71 7.76
N ARG A 47 20.29 7.46 6.49
CA ARG A 47 19.42 6.74 5.54
C ARG A 47 19.29 5.27 5.93
N TRP A 48 20.36 4.66 6.43
CA TRP A 48 20.32 3.26 6.89
C TRP A 48 19.48 3.11 8.14
N ASP A 49 19.65 4.01 9.11
CA ASP A 49 18.87 4.05 10.34
C ASP A 49 17.37 4.17 10.05
N ARG A 50 16.96 5.14 9.22
CA ARG A 50 15.55 5.31 8.81
C ARG A 50 14.96 4.08 8.11
N VAL A 51 15.74 3.41 7.26
CA VAL A 51 15.27 2.19 6.58
C VAL A 51 15.13 1.04 7.58
N SER A 52 16.08 0.90 8.51
CA SER A 52 16.04 -0.12 9.55
C SER A 52 14.87 0.05 10.51
N GLU A 53 14.59 1.30 10.94
CA GLU A 53 13.39 1.66 11.71
C GLU A 53 12.12 1.26 10.96
N GLY A 54 12.04 1.62 9.68
CA GLY A 54 10.89 1.28 8.84
C GLY A 54 10.67 -0.22 8.64
N VAL A 55 11.71 -1.06 8.78
CA VAL A 55 11.61 -2.53 8.77
C VAL A 55 11.19 -3.05 10.14
N ALA A 56 11.77 -2.50 11.21
CA ALA A 56 11.44 -2.85 12.59
C ALA A 56 9.97 -2.57 12.95
N GLU A 57 9.37 -1.51 12.37
CA GLU A 57 7.95 -1.16 12.58
C GLU A 57 6.95 -2.05 11.82
N ARG A 58 7.39 -2.83 10.83
CA ARG A 58 6.48 -3.66 10.00
C ARG A 58 5.67 -4.70 10.80
N PRO A 59 6.26 -5.48 11.74
CA PRO A 59 5.49 -6.41 12.55
C PRO A 59 4.39 -5.70 13.35
N ALA A 60 4.68 -4.58 14.00
CA ALA A 60 3.68 -3.80 14.73
C ALA A 60 2.53 -3.33 13.82
N LYS A 61 2.85 -2.80 12.64
CA LYS A 61 1.82 -2.41 11.64
C LYS A 61 1.03 -3.59 11.10
N ALA A 62 1.59 -4.80 11.10
CA ALA A 62 0.89 -6.01 10.67
C ALA A 62 -0.10 -6.47 11.76
N GLU A 63 0.30 -6.43 13.03
CA GLU A 63 -0.55 -6.70 14.18
C GLU A 63 -1.72 -5.71 14.24
N ASP A 64 -1.46 -4.41 14.10
CA ASP A 64 -2.51 -3.37 14.06
C ASP A 64 -3.54 -3.61 12.96
N LYS A 65 -3.06 -3.99 11.76
CA LYS A 65 -3.94 -4.31 10.62
C LYS A 65 -4.77 -5.57 10.85
N LEU A 66 -4.17 -6.58 11.46
CA LEU A 66 -4.83 -7.82 11.79
C LEU A 66 -5.90 -7.59 12.86
N GLU A 67 -5.58 -6.83 13.92
CA GLU A 67 -6.54 -6.47 14.95
C GLU A 67 -7.68 -5.60 14.38
N ALA A 68 -7.37 -4.63 13.53
CA ALA A 68 -8.38 -3.82 12.85
C ALA A 68 -9.29 -4.69 11.95
N GLY A 69 -8.73 -5.68 11.26
CA GLY A 69 -9.48 -6.65 10.46
C GLY A 69 -10.42 -7.50 11.32
N LEU A 70 -9.92 -8.05 12.42
CA LEU A 70 -10.71 -8.85 13.37
C LEU A 70 -11.83 -8.03 14.00
N ARG A 71 -11.56 -6.78 14.41
CA ARG A 71 -12.58 -5.87 14.95
C ARG A 71 -13.66 -5.54 13.91
N ARG A 72 -13.30 -5.42 12.62
CA ARG A 72 -14.27 -5.21 11.54
C ARG A 72 -15.17 -6.41 11.34
N GLU A 73 -14.60 -7.62 11.30
CA GLU A 73 -15.40 -8.85 11.16
C GLU A 73 -16.29 -9.08 12.39
N ALA A 74 -15.78 -8.86 13.61
CA ALA A 74 -16.57 -9.00 14.84
C ALA A 74 -17.78 -8.04 14.87
N ASN A 75 -17.65 -6.84 14.30
CA ASN A 75 -18.74 -5.86 14.24
C ASN A 75 -19.56 -5.93 12.96
N ARG A 76 -19.26 -6.85 12.04
CA ARG A 76 -19.87 -6.91 10.72
C ARG A 76 -21.36 -7.22 10.77
N GLU A 77 -21.74 -8.21 11.57
CA GLU A 77 -23.15 -8.60 11.75
C GLU A 77 -23.99 -7.44 12.26
N ARG A 78 -23.55 -6.80 13.35
CA ARG A 78 -24.20 -5.60 13.91
C ARG A 78 -24.26 -4.44 12.91
N SER A 79 -23.19 -4.23 12.14
CA SER A 79 -23.14 -3.17 11.12
C SER A 79 -24.12 -3.44 9.97
N LEU A 80 -24.29 -4.71 9.59
CA LEU A 80 -25.27 -5.12 8.58
C LEU A 80 -26.69 -4.94 9.11
N ASP A 81 -26.97 -5.37 10.34
CA ASP A 81 -28.28 -5.15 10.97
C ASP A 81 -28.63 -3.67 11.07
N ASP A 82 -27.68 -2.82 11.47
CA ASP A 82 -27.86 -1.37 11.50
C ASP A 82 -28.14 -0.79 10.10
N LEU A 83 -27.49 -1.31 9.06
CA LEU A 83 -27.76 -0.92 7.67
C LEU A 83 -29.15 -1.37 7.21
N PHE A 84 -29.56 -2.60 7.56
CA PHE A 84 -30.90 -3.11 7.27
C PHE A 84 -31.98 -2.31 7.98
N GLN A 85 -31.79 -1.97 9.26
CA GLN A 85 -32.73 -1.13 10.00
C GLN A 85 -32.79 0.28 9.42
N LYS A 86 -31.65 0.90 9.11
CA LYS A 86 -31.62 2.21 8.43
C LYS A 86 -32.34 2.17 7.08
N ALA A 87 -32.18 1.10 6.31
CA ALA A 87 -32.89 0.93 5.05
C ALA A 87 -34.40 0.79 5.26
N LYS A 88 -34.84 -0.03 6.22
CA LYS A 88 -36.26 -0.14 6.62
C LYS A 88 -36.82 1.19 7.09
N ASP A 89 -36.11 1.92 7.92
CA ASP A 89 -36.52 3.25 8.40
C ASP A 89 -36.56 4.28 7.28
N LYS A 90 -35.69 4.18 6.27
CA LYS A 90 -35.71 5.06 5.10
C LYS A 90 -36.90 4.74 4.20
N VAL A 91 -37.21 3.46 4.00
CA VAL A 91 -38.40 3.01 3.27
C VAL A 91 -39.67 3.40 4.02
N LYS A 92 -39.73 3.23 5.35
CA LYS A 92 -40.88 3.64 6.17
C LYS A 92 -41.09 5.16 6.13
N ARG A 93 -40.02 5.95 6.21
CA ARG A 93 -40.06 7.41 6.00
C ARG A 93 -40.46 7.82 4.58
N ARG A 94 -40.15 6.99 3.58
CA ARG A 94 -40.63 7.17 2.19
C ARG A 94 -42.01 6.56 1.94
N GLY A 95 -42.51 5.66 2.79
CA GLY A 95 -43.85 5.08 2.70
C GLY A 95 -44.97 6.06 3.06
N GLU A 96 -44.61 7.21 3.64
CA GLU A 96 -45.49 8.39 3.75
C GLU A 96 -45.39 9.31 2.51
N GLY A 97 -44.68 8.89 1.45
CA GLY A 97 -44.55 9.58 0.17
C GLY A 97 -43.91 8.69 -0.93
N GLU A 98 -44.75 7.91 -1.62
CA GLU A 98 -44.47 7.13 -2.84
C GLU A 98 -43.56 5.89 -2.67
N LEU A 99 -44.18 4.70 -2.69
CA LEU A 99 -43.49 3.41 -2.86
C LEU A 99 -43.19 3.18 -4.36
N PRO A 100 -41.94 2.88 -4.78
CA PRO A 100 -41.71 2.31 -6.10
C PRO A 100 -42.30 0.89 -6.11
N GLY A 101 -43.33 0.68 -6.92
CA GLY A 101 -44.11 -0.55 -6.97
C GLY A 101 -43.28 -1.81 -7.19
N ASP A 102 -43.72 -2.90 -6.58
CA ASP A 102 -43.25 -4.25 -6.88
C ASP A 102 -43.32 -4.50 -8.40
N PRO A 103 -42.27 -5.06 -9.02
CA PRO A 103 -42.36 -5.52 -10.40
C PRO A 103 -43.32 -6.71 -10.41
N GLN A 104 -44.54 -6.47 -10.89
CA GLN A 104 -45.57 -7.48 -11.09
C GLN A 104 -45.02 -8.64 -11.91
N GLN A 105 -45.25 -9.86 -11.41
CA GLN A 105 -45.13 -11.11 -12.18
C GLN A 105 -46.29 -11.24 -13.17
#